data_AF-A0A017STG7-F1
#
_entry.id   AF-A0A017STG7-F1
#
_cell.length_a   1.000
_cell.length_b   1.000
_cell.length_c   1.000
_cell.angle_alpha   90.00
_cell.angle_beta   90.00
_cell.angle_gamma   90.00
#
_symmetry.space_group_name_H-M   'P 1'
#
loop_
_entity.id
_entity.type
_entity.pdbx_description
1 polymer ?
#
loop_
_entity_poly.entity_id
_entity_poly.type
_entity_poly.pdbx_seq_one_letter_code
_entity_poly.pdbx_strand_id
1 'polypeptide(L)'
;MRRVRQIAAAAEELLLSSERTPEMRVGLLAVALAEESEMDAARLVELVRPRVELGDMPLSPGWLRTLTPFAAPGLQEPWVSGEMLAIAAARVWALTADAAGSGGSAAGAGSAAGAAGAGSAAGAGSAAGGDRGLLAGAAVTLAFEAAREFALAGNATAALEVLDRYAGEAGEAGLSLGRSLVWSLVGDAERALGALDGLGAFGAVEGASGGSAESGAAGGAGGGLVLGAVGGPAGMRVLALLQRAEMLAVLGRREEAGKAAVAADEAAMGAGMPVMEARARWTRLALARPPQGAPLRAGTQAVLPRREEGVHLYPWPWVGFAQEGAPWARPTQPELGMSLGRWEGALGASAEERRALRFGALRRRGDAPPWLWAYLVVGGELLEVAARGGEGRAPAGEGDVEIWLDALLALDARRFSLREMAFARARAAQARGDEKSAAGWQQRFEALRAVAADPARAEIARFLGL
;
A
#
# COMPACT_ATOMS: atom_id res chain seq x y z
N MET A 1 20.63 28.72 13.72
CA MET A 1 21.50 27.79 12.97
C MET A 1 22.13 26.69 13.84
N ARG A 2 22.94 26.98 14.88
CA ARG A 2 23.59 25.92 15.71
C ARG A 2 22.62 24.88 16.30
N ARG A 3 21.45 25.31 16.79
CA ARG A 3 20.42 24.42 17.38
C ARG A 3 19.75 23.51 16.34
N VAL A 4 19.53 24.00 15.11
CA VAL A 4 18.94 23.21 14.02
C VAL A 4 19.90 22.10 13.58
N ARG A 5 21.20 22.41 13.43
CA ARG A 5 22.24 21.41 13.13
C ARG A 5 22.35 20.35 14.23
N GLN A 6 22.22 20.73 15.50
CA GLN A 6 22.23 19.78 16.62
C GLN A 6 21.00 18.85 16.62
N ILE A 7 19.81 19.37 16.27
CA ILE A 7 18.59 18.57 16.15
C ILE A 7 18.69 17.60 14.98
N ALA A 8 19.21 18.05 13.83
CA ALA A 8 19.42 17.20 12.66
C ALA A 8 20.40 16.05 12.96
N ALA A 9 21.54 16.35 13.58
CA ALA A 9 22.54 15.33 13.96
C ALA A 9 21.98 14.33 14.99
N ALA A 10 21.22 14.79 15.99
CA ALA A 10 20.59 13.91 16.97
C ALA A 10 19.47 13.04 16.34
N ALA A 11 18.69 13.61 15.42
CA ALA A 11 17.69 12.86 14.66
C ALA A 11 18.34 11.79 13.79
N GLU A 12 19.45 12.12 13.14
CA GLU A 12 20.23 11.18 12.32
C GLU A 12 20.80 10.02 13.14
N GLU A 13 21.45 10.30 14.27
CA GLU A 13 21.98 9.28 15.18
C GLU A 13 20.85 8.34 15.65
N LEU A 14 19.71 8.93 16.04
CA LEU A 14 18.54 8.17 16.46
C LEU A 14 17.94 7.33 15.32
N LEU A 15 17.95 7.84 14.09
CA LEU A 15 17.47 7.11 12.92
C LEU A 15 18.33 5.88 12.61
N LEU A 16 19.65 6.03 12.65
CA LEU A 16 20.60 4.95 12.40
C LEU A 16 20.56 3.88 13.50
N SER A 17 20.38 4.30 14.76
CA SER A 17 20.24 3.38 15.88
C SER A 17 18.85 2.75 16.02
N SER A 18 17.85 3.25 15.30
CA SER A 18 16.46 2.77 15.45
C SER A 18 16.17 1.51 14.64
N GLU A 19 15.25 0.67 15.12
CA GLU A 19 14.68 -0.49 14.39
C GLU A 19 13.64 -0.07 13.32
N ARG A 20 13.55 1.23 12.98
CA ARG A 20 12.58 1.73 11.99
C ARG A 20 12.91 1.22 10.60
N THR A 21 11.90 1.00 9.75
CA THR A 21 12.08 0.58 8.35
C THR A 21 12.75 1.69 7.51
N PRO A 22 13.37 1.36 6.36
CA PRO A 22 13.97 2.35 5.47
C PRO A 22 13.01 3.49 5.09
N GLU A 23 11.73 3.20 4.85
CA GLU A 23 10.70 4.20 4.52
C GLU A 23 10.49 5.22 5.64
N MET A 24 10.35 4.75 6.89
CA MET A 24 10.21 5.64 8.04
C MET A 24 11.46 6.49 8.27
N ARG A 25 12.65 5.95 7.97
CA ARG A 25 13.91 6.71 8.02
C ARG A 25 13.93 7.79 6.94
N VAL A 26 13.50 7.48 5.72
CA VAL A 26 13.38 8.43 4.60
C VAL A 26 12.39 9.56 4.87
N GLY A 27 11.23 9.29 5.47
CA GLY A 27 10.27 10.34 5.84
C GLY A 27 10.79 11.30 6.91
N LEU A 28 11.42 10.78 7.95
CA LEU A 28 12.06 11.61 8.99
C LEU A 28 13.26 12.40 8.45
N LEU A 29 13.99 11.79 7.53
CA LEU A 29 15.08 12.42 6.80
C LEU A 29 14.58 13.54 5.88
N ALA A 30 13.42 13.40 5.24
CA ALA A 30 12.83 14.47 4.42
C ALA A 30 12.65 15.76 5.22
N VAL A 31 12.29 15.65 6.51
CA VAL A 31 12.21 16.79 7.43
C VAL A 31 13.59 17.42 7.66
N ALA A 32 14.60 16.60 7.96
CA ALA A 32 15.97 17.09 8.17
C ALA A 32 16.58 17.72 6.90
N LEU A 33 16.30 17.12 5.74
CA LEU A 33 16.75 17.59 4.44
C LEU A 33 16.01 18.84 4.00
N ALA A 34 14.77 19.10 4.39
CA ALA A 34 14.07 20.34 4.07
C ALA A 34 14.66 21.55 4.83
N GLU A 35 15.09 21.36 6.08
CA GLU A 35 15.59 22.37 7.02
C GLU A 35 17.07 22.79 6.83
N GLU A 36 17.59 22.73 5.59
CA GLU A 36 18.96 23.15 5.20
C GLU A 36 20.11 22.40 5.91
N SER A 37 19.94 21.13 6.26
CA SER A 37 21.06 20.31 6.73
C SER A 37 22.03 19.96 5.59
N GLU A 38 23.32 20.22 5.78
CA GLU A 38 24.43 19.77 4.91
C GLU A 38 24.62 18.25 5.07
N MET A 39 23.76 17.46 4.44
CA MET A 39 23.90 16.00 4.43
C MET A 39 24.58 15.54 3.14
N ASP A 40 25.65 14.74 3.28
CA ASP A 40 26.34 14.19 2.11
C ASP A 40 25.67 12.92 1.57
N ALA A 41 25.99 12.60 0.31
CA ALA A 41 25.41 11.47 -0.41
C ALA A 41 25.74 10.10 0.24
N ALA A 42 26.93 9.94 0.80
CA ALA A 42 27.37 8.68 1.40
C ALA A 42 26.55 8.34 2.65
N ARG A 43 26.29 9.34 3.48
CA ARG A 43 25.48 9.18 4.69
C ARG A 43 24.02 8.89 4.37
N LEU A 44 23.51 9.54 3.33
CA LEU A 44 22.17 9.28 2.84
C LEU A 44 22.02 7.84 2.33
N VAL A 45 23.01 7.34 1.58
CA VAL A 45 23.05 5.93 1.13
C VAL A 45 22.97 4.96 2.30
N GLU A 46 23.70 5.22 3.39
CA GLU A 46 23.69 4.37 4.59
C GLU A 46 22.28 4.29 5.22
N LEU A 47 21.58 5.42 5.29
CA LEU A 47 20.23 5.50 5.86
C LEU A 47 19.19 4.74 5.04
N VAL A 48 19.25 4.86 3.71
CA VAL A 48 18.27 4.25 2.79
C VAL A 48 18.56 2.79 2.49
N ARG A 49 19.77 2.30 2.80
CA ARG A 49 20.16 0.92 2.58
C ARG A 49 19.33 0.00 3.49
N PRO A 50 18.70 -1.06 2.94
CA PRO A 50 18.01 -2.04 3.75
C PRO A 50 19.02 -2.83 4.61
N ARG A 51 18.70 -3.01 5.88
CA ARG A 51 19.43 -3.82 6.86
C ARG A 51 18.91 -5.26 6.84
N VAL A 52 19.56 -6.12 6.06
CA VAL A 52 19.14 -7.52 5.84
C VAL A 52 19.11 -8.30 7.16
N GLU A 53 20.02 -7.99 8.08
CA GLU A 53 20.12 -8.59 9.41
C GLU A 53 18.90 -8.29 10.31
N LEU A 54 18.19 -7.19 10.05
CA LEU A 54 16.94 -6.84 10.73
C LEU A 54 15.70 -7.27 9.93
N GLY A 55 15.89 -7.89 8.76
CA GLY A 55 14.82 -8.21 7.84
C GLY A 55 14.18 -6.98 7.19
N ASP A 56 14.90 -5.86 7.11
CA ASP A 56 14.41 -4.67 6.40
C ASP A 56 14.11 -5.04 4.94
N MET A 57 12.94 -4.63 4.47
CA MET A 57 12.61 -4.70 3.05
C MET A 57 13.29 -3.54 2.31
N PRO A 58 13.68 -3.70 1.03
CA PRO A 58 14.17 -2.59 0.23
C PRO A 58 13.10 -1.50 0.13
N LEU A 59 13.53 -0.24 -0.04
CA LEU A 59 12.63 0.89 -0.26
C LEU A 59 11.60 0.54 -1.33
N SER A 60 10.35 0.55 -0.91
CA SER A 60 9.23 0.46 -1.82
C SER A 60 8.69 1.86 -2.07
N PRO A 61 8.33 2.23 -3.32
CA PRO A 61 7.73 3.53 -3.51
C PRO A 61 6.39 3.53 -2.77
N GLY A 62 6.05 4.65 -2.13
CA GLY A 62 4.96 4.76 -1.14
C GLY A 62 3.57 4.37 -1.65
N TRP A 63 3.46 4.00 -2.93
CA TRP A 63 2.25 3.43 -3.48
C TRP A 63 1.91 2.03 -2.93
N LEU A 64 2.84 1.29 -2.32
CA LEU A 64 2.49 0.11 -1.52
C LEU A 64 1.57 0.46 -0.34
N ARG A 65 1.67 1.69 0.18
CA ARG A 65 0.87 2.24 1.27
C ARG A 65 -0.43 2.91 0.79
N THR A 66 -0.83 2.71 -0.47
CA THR A 66 -1.88 3.51 -1.14
C THR A 66 -3.26 3.48 -0.58
N LEU A 67 -3.55 2.61 0.39
CA LEU A 67 -4.86 2.66 1.03
C LEU A 67 -4.84 2.73 2.54
N THR A 68 -3.68 2.88 3.18
CA THR A 68 -3.56 3.22 4.61
C THR A 68 -2.09 3.22 5.02
N PRO A 69 -1.48 4.34 5.46
CA PRO A 69 -0.49 4.31 6.52
C PRO A 69 -1.13 3.58 7.70
N PHE A 70 -0.82 2.30 7.81
CA PHE A 70 -1.25 1.53 8.95
C PHE A 70 -0.45 2.01 10.17
N ALA A 71 -1.05 2.89 10.99
CA ALA A 71 -0.44 3.34 12.22
C ALA A 71 -0.84 2.40 13.36
N ALA A 72 0.14 1.73 13.97
CA ALA A 72 -0.10 1.04 15.24
C ALA A 72 -0.65 2.05 16.26
N PRO A 73 -1.66 1.69 17.08
CA PRO A 73 -2.27 2.62 18.03
C PRO A 73 -1.22 3.33 18.91
N GLY A 74 -1.19 4.66 18.88
CA GLY A 74 -0.28 5.48 19.68
C GLY A 74 1.05 5.87 19.00
N LEU A 75 1.33 5.35 17.80
CA LEU A 75 2.44 5.81 16.95
C LEU A 75 1.87 6.64 15.81
N GLN A 76 1.63 7.94 16.05
CA GLN A 76 1.42 8.84 14.92
C GLN A 76 2.74 8.94 14.15
N GLU A 77 2.74 8.50 12.88
CA GLU A 77 3.85 8.79 11.99
C GLU A 77 4.04 10.31 11.92
N PRO A 78 5.30 10.81 11.97
CA PRO A 78 5.56 12.22 11.78
C PRO A 78 5.03 12.62 10.40
N TRP A 79 4.01 13.48 10.39
CA TRP A 79 3.45 13.99 9.15
C TRP A 79 4.42 14.94 8.47
N VAL A 80 4.62 14.75 7.17
CA VAL A 80 5.45 15.59 6.30
C VAL A 80 4.57 16.08 5.16
N SER A 81 4.57 17.39 4.89
CA SER A 81 3.76 17.95 3.81
C SER A 81 4.25 17.45 2.45
N GLY A 82 3.34 17.40 1.46
CA GLY A 82 3.71 17.06 0.08
C GLY A 82 4.79 17.98 -0.50
N GLU A 83 4.81 19.26 -0.10
CA GLU A 83 5.84 20.22 -0.49
C GLU A 83 7.22 19.86 0.11
N MET A 84 7.28 19.55 1.41
CA MET A 84 8.53 19.12 2.05
C MET A 84 9.05 17.81 1.45
N LEU A 85 8.16 16.85 1.17
CA LEU A 85 8.51 15.60 0.50
C LEU A 85 9.03 15.85 -0.93
N ALA A 86 8.41 16.77 -1.69
CA ALA A 86 8.87 17.12 -3.03
C ALA A 86 10.24 17.84 -3.01
N ILE A 87 10.47 18.72 -2.03
CA ILE A 87 11.77 19.37 -1.82
C ILE A 87 12.83 18.33 -1.46
N ALA A 88 12.52 17.41 -0.54
CA ALA A 88 13.41 16.32 -0.16
C ALA A 88 13.73 15.43 -1.37
N ALA A 89 12.74 15.04 -2.16
CA ALA A 89 12.93 14.27 -3.40
C ALA A 89 13.89 14.98 -4.36
N ALA A 90 13.74 16.30 -4.54
CA ALA A 90 14.61 17.10 -5.40
C ALA A 90 16.05 17.18 -4.88
N ARG A 91 16.23 17.30 -3.55
CA ARG A 91 17.55 17.31 -2.91
C ARG A 91 18.25 15.95 -3.02
N VAL A 92 17.54 14.87 -2.71
CA VAL A 92 18.06 13.48 -2.87
C VAL A 92 18.44 13.22 -4.33
N TRP A 93 17.62 13.70 -5.28
CA TRP A 93 17.92 13.59 -6.71
C TRP A 93 19.19 14.33 -7.10
N ALA A 94 19.41 15.55 -6.63
CA ALA A 94 20.62 16.31 -6.93
C ALA A 94 21.90 15.57 -6.48
N LEU A 95 21.85 14.90 -5.33
CA LEU A 95 22.98 14.10 -4.80
C LEU A 95 23.34 12.90 -5.68
N THR A 96 22.44 12.43 -6.55
CA THR A 96 22.74 11.35 -7.52
C THR A 96 23.81 11.76 -8.54
N ALA A 97 23.86 13.06 -8.89
CA ALA A 97 24.85 13.60 -9.82
C ALA A 97 26.24 13.67 -9.15
N ASP A 98 26.29 14.08 -7.88
CA ASP A 98 27.52 14.18 -7.10
C ASP A 98 28.16 12.79 -6.87
N ALA A 99 27.33 11.79 -6.59
CA ALA A 99 27.76 10.39 -6.46
C ALA A 99 28.39 9.83 -7.76
N ALA A 100 27.96 10.34 -8.93
CA ALA A 100 28.54 9.94 -10.21
C ALA A 100 29.90 10.63 -10.49
N GLY A 101 30.12 11.84 -9.97
CA GLY A 101 31.33 12.63 -10.20
C GLY A 101 32.52 12.24 -9.30
N SER A 102 32.26 11.81 -8.07
CA SER A 102 33.31 11.51 -7.08
C SER A 102 34.16 10.28 -7.40
N GLY A 103 33.67 9.36 -8.23
CA GLY A 103 34.41 8.16 -8.67
C GLY A 103 35.56 8.43 -9.66
N GLY A 104 35.68 9.64 -10.21
CA GLY A 104 36.61 9.96 -11.30
C GLY A 104 37.86 10.77 -10.94
N SER A 105 37.94 11.38 -9.75
CA SER A 105 38.93 12.45 -9.48
C SER A 105 40.11 12.09 -8.57
N ALA A 106 40.30 10.80 -8.23
CA ALA A 106 41.44 10.36 -7.40
C ALA A 106 42.64 9.79 -8.20
N ALA A 107 42.65 9.93 -9.54
CA ALA A 107 43.69 9.36 -10.41
C ALA A 107 44.76 10.36 -10.89
N GLY A 108 44.96 11.50 -10.22
CA GLY A 108 45.79 12.58 -10.75
C GLY A 108 46.58 13.38 -9.73
N ALA A 109 47.45 12.74 -8.93
CA ALA A 109 48.71 13.32 -8.40
C ALA A 109 49.46 12.28 -7.56
N GLY A 110 49.98 11.22 -8.20
CA GLY A 110 50.73 10.17 -7.53
C GLY A 110 51.75 9.54 -8.47
N SER A 111 52.97 10.06 -8.39
CA SER A 111 54.22 9.63 -9.03
C SER A 111 54.35 8.14 -9.38
N ALA A 112 54.98 7.91 -10.54
CA ALA A 112 55.54 6.66 -11.01
C ALA A 112 56.28 5.86 -9.92
N ALA A 113 55.88 4.60 -9.72
CA ALA A 113 56.72 3.40 -9.58
C ALA A 113 55.85 2.18 -9.17
N GLY A 114 55.99 1.07 -9.88
CA GLY A 114 55.62 -0.26 -9.36
C GLY A 114 54.44 -0.94 -10.07
N ALA A 115 54.76 -1.66 -11.15
CA ALA A 115 53.88 -2.66 -11.74
C ALA A 115 53.80 -3.91 -10.84
N ALA A 116 52.63 -4.19 -10.27
CA ALA A 116 52.09 -5.52 -9.95
C ALA A 116 50.80 -5.38 -9.12
N GLY A 117 49.62 -5.64 -9.72
CA GLY A 117 48.36 -5.72 -8.96
C GLY A 117 47.08 -5.34 -9.70
N ALA A 118 46.85 -5.87 -10.91
CA ALA A 118 45.68 -5.55 -11.74
C ALA A 118 44.40 -6.35 -11.36
N GLY A 119 44.09 -6.49 -10.07
CA GLY A 119 42.97 -7.34 -9.60
C GLY A 119 41.83 -6.63 -8.84
N SER A 120 42.00 -5.39 -8.39
CA SER A 120 41.09 -4.79 -7.39
C SER A 120 40.24 -3.60 -7.84
N ALA A 121 40.43 -3.09 -9.07
CA ALA A 121 39.72 -1.90 -9.56
C ALA A 121 38.28 -2.18 -10.06
N ALA A 122 37.93 -3.44 -10.34
CA ALA A 122 36.60 -3.81 -10.84
C ALA A 122 35.48 -3.68 -9.79
N GLY A 123 35.81 -3.67 -8.49
CA GLY A 123 34.84 -3.55 -7.41
C GLY A 123 34.32 -2.13 -7.17
N ALA A 124 35.16 -1.11 -7.39
CA ALA A 124 34.82 0.29 -7.07
C ALA A 124 33.75 0.88 -8.00
N GLY A 125 33.78 0.53 -9.29
CA GLY A 125 32.76 0.97 -10.26
C GLY A 125 31.38 0.37 -10.00
N SER A 126 31.33 -0.85 -9.44
CA SER A 126 30.07 -1.51 -9.07
C SER A 126 29.40 -0.86 -7.86
N ALA A 127 30.20 -0.45 -6.86
CA ALA A 127 29.69 0.23 -5.67
C ALA A 127 29.10 1.61 -5.99
N ALA A 128 29.79 2.42 -6.81
CA ALA A 128 29.31 3.75 -7.20
C ALA A 128 27.99 3.70 -8.01
N GLY A 129 27.84 2.69 -8.88
CA GLY A 129 26.59 2.44 -9.60
C GLY A 129 25.45 2.02 -8.68
N GLY A 130 25.75 1.22 -7.65
CA GLY A 130 24.78 0.80 -6.63
C GLY A 130 24.25 1.97 -5.80
N ASP A 131 25.15 2.84 -5.34
CA ASP A 131 24.81 3.98 -4.49
C ASP A 131 23.95 5.01 -5.23
N ARG A 132 24.31 5.35 -6.48
CA ARG A 132 23.47 6.20 -7.34
C ARG A 132 22.06 5.63 -7.51
N GLY A 133 21.97 4.32 -7.73
CA GLY A 133 20.69 3.62 -7.84
C GLY A 133 19.84 3.79 -6.58
N LEU A 134 20.42 3.52 -5.41
CA LEU A 134 19.72 3.66 -4.12
C LEU A 134 19.17 5.08 -3.91
N LEU A 135 19.97 6.10 -4.22
CA LEU A 135 19.56 7.50 -4.14
C LEU A 135 18.44 7.85 -5.13
N ALA A 136 18.54 7.40 -6.37
CA ALA A 136 17.48 7.58 -7.36
C ALA A 136 16.16 6.93 -6.90
N GLY A 137 16.23 5.73 -6.32
CA GLY A 137 15.09 5.05 -5.73
C GLY A 137 14.44 5.82 -4.59
N ALA A 138 15.25 6.31 -3.65
CA ALA A 138 14.77 7.11 -2.55
C ALA A 138 14.09 8.40 -3.03
N ALA A 139 14.64 9.08 -4.03
CA ALA A 139 14.03 10.25 -4.65
C ALA A 139 12.67 9.92 -5.29
N VAL A 140 12.58 8.82 -6.04
CA VAL A 140 11.31 8.36 -6.63
C VAL A 140 10.29 8.02 -5.54
N THR A 141 10.68 7.30 -4.49
CA THR A 141 9.80 6.98 -3.36
C THR A 141 9.24 8.24 -2.71
N LEU A 142 10.09 9.22 -2.40
CA LEU A 142 9.68 10.51 -1.85
C LEU A 142 8.76 11.29 -2.79
N ALA A 143 9.03 11.26 -4.10
CA ALA A 143 8.18 11.90 -5.10
C ALA A 143 6.78 11.28 -5.16
N PHE A 144 6.68 9.96 -5.05
CA PHE A 144 5.38 9.26 -5.00
C PHE A 144 4.62 9.57 -3.71
N GLU A 145 5.30 9.65 -2.57
CA GLU A 145 4.68 10.09 -1.32
C GLU A 145 4.20 11.54 -1.39
N ALA A 146 5.02 12.45 -1.95
CA ALA A 146 4.64 13.83 -2.20
C ALA A 146 3.39 13.93 -3.10
N ALA A 147 3.37 13.16 -4.20
CA ALA A 147 2.22 13.12 -5.10
C ALA A 147 0.96 12.60 -4.40
N ARG A 148 1.08 11.58 -3.55
CA ARG A 148 -0.02 11.09 -2.71
C ARG A 148 -0.53 12.19 -1.77
N GLU A 149 0.34 12.91 -1.08
CA GLU A 149 -0.07 13.98 -0.17
C GLU A 149 -0.72 15.15 -0.92
N PHE A 150 -0.21 15.54 -2.09
CA PHE A 150 -0.86 16.54 -2.94
C PHE A 150 -2.24 16.08 -3.42
N ALA A 151 -2.39 14.83 -3.86
CA ALA A 151 -3.68 14.27 -4.26
C ALA A 151 -4.66 14.20 -3.09
N LEU A 152 -4.18 13.80 -1.91
CA LEU A 152 -4.94 13.80 -0.66
C LEU A 152 -5.35 15.19 -0.20
N ALA A 153 -4.63 16.24 -0.60
CA ALA A 153 -5.00 17.65 -0.43
C ALA A 153 -5.90 18.18 -1.56
N GLY A 154 -6.19 17.36 -2.57
CA GLY A 154 -7.05 17.71 -3.71
C GLY A 154 -6.32 18.42 -4.85
N ASN A 155 -4.99 18.50 -4.81
CA ASN A 155 -4.16 19.11 -5.83
C ASN A 155 -3.59 18.04 -6.78
N ALA A 156 -4.46 17.51 -7.65
CA ALA A 156 -4.05 16.52 -8.65
C ALA A 156 -2.95 17.05 -9.59
N THR A 157 -3.00 18.34 -9.97
CA THR A 157 -2.02 18.94 -10.87
C THR A 157 -0.62 18.90 -10.28
N ALA A 158 -0.42 19.41 -9.05
CA ALA A 158 0.88 19.35 -8.40
C ALA A 158 1.35 17.91 -8.16
N ALA A 159 0.42 16.99 -7.85
CA ALA A 159 0.75 15.58 -7.71
C ALA A 159 1.32 14.99 -9.01
N LEU A 160 0.68 15.27 -10.15
CA LEU A 160 1.12 14.80 -11.46
C LEU A 160 2.43 15.46 -11.89
N GLU A 161 2.61 16.76 -11.65
CA GLU A 161 3.86 17.47 -11.94
C GLU A 161 5.06 16.88 -11.19
N VAL A 162 4.85 16.48 -9.92
CA VAL A 162 5.88 15.79 -9.15
C VAL A 162 6.21 14.45 -9.78
N LEU A 163 5.22 13.62 -10.12
CA LEU A 163 5.46 12.31 -10.74
C LEU A 163 6.18 12.44 -12.09
N ASP A 164 5.74 13.37 -12.93
CA ASP A 164 6.27 13.58 -14.29
C ASP A 164 7.75 13.99 -14.27
N ARG A 165 8.20 14.70 -13.23
CA ARG A 165 9.63 15.05 -13.04
C ARG A 165 10.52 13.82 -12.87
N TYR A 166 9.98 12.72 -12.35
CA TYR A 166 10.70 11.47 -12.09
C TYR A 166 10.29 10.33 -13.04
N ALA A 167 9.55 10.65 -14.12
CA ALA A 167 9.03 9.67 -15.07
C ALA A 167 10.11 8.73 -15.64
N GLY A 168 11.30 9.27 -15.94
CA GLY A 168 12.41 8.50 -16.52
C GLY A 168 12.89 7.36 -15.62
N GLU A 169 12.94 7.59 -14.30
CA GLU A 169 13.42 6.60 -13.32
C GLU A 169 12.32 5.70 -12.79
N ALA A 170 11.09 6.24 -12.66
CA ALA A 170 9.94 5.44 -12.23
C ALA A 170 9.54 4.39 -13.28
N GLY A 171 9.89 4.63 -14.55
CA GLY A 171 9.43 3.85 -15.69
C GLY A 171 7.93 4.04 -15.96
N GLU A 172 7.48 3.58 -17.13
CA GLU A 172 6.09 3.74 -17.57
C GLU A 172 5.09 3.05 -16.63
N ALA A 173 5.45 1.86 -16.11
CA ALA A 173 4.64 1.10 -15.16
C ALA A 173 4.42 1.86 -13.86
N GLY A 174 5.52 2.29 -13.21
CA GLY A 174 5.45 3.05 -11.98
C GLY A 174 4.68 4.37 -12.17
N LEU A 175 4.93 5.09 -13.26
CA LEU A 175 4.26 6.34 -13.55
C LEU A 175 2.75 6.16 -13.76
N SER A 176 2.33 5.17 -14.52
CA SER A 176 0.91 4.86 -14.76
C SER A 176 0.18 4.52 -13.47
N LEU A 177 0.82 3.73 -12.60
CA LEU A 177 0.32 3.41 -11.26
C LEU A 177 0.21 4.65 -10.38
N GLY A 178 1.24 5.51 -10.36
CA GLY A 178 1.22 6.79 -9.64
C GLY A 178 0.09 7.70 -10.11
N ARG A 179 -0.10 7.84 -11.43
CA ARG A 179 -1.19 8.62 -12.02
C ARG A 179 -2.56 8.04 -11.67
N SER A 180 -2.71 6.72 -11.75
CA SER A 180 -3.95 6.03 -11.35
C SER A 180 -4.30 6.30 -9.89
N LEU A 181 -3.31 6.25 -9.01
CA LEU A 181 -3.47 6.59 -7.60
C LEU A 181 -3.94 8.04 -7.41
N VAL A 182 -3.27 9.01 -8.06
CA VAL A 182 -3.63 10.42 -7.93
C VAL A 182 -5.10 10.64 -8.30
N TRP A 183 -5.53 10.11 -9.44
CA TRP A 183 -6.92 10.22 -9.88
C TRP A 183 -7.91 9.53 -8.93
N SER A 184 -7.53 8.35 -8.40
CA SER A 184 -8.36 7.62 -7.42
C SER A 184 -8.60 8.45 -6.15
N LEU A 185 -7.53 9.03 -5.59
CA LEU A 185 -7.58 9.83 -4.37
C LEU A 185 -8.37 11.12 -4.52
N VAL A 186 -8.40 11.72 -5.72
CA VAL A 186 -9.24 12.89 -5.98
C VAL A 186 -10.68 12.55 -6.36
N GLY A 187 -11.03 11.26 -6.42
CA GLY A 187 -12.39 10.81 -6.68
C GLY A 187 -12.70 10.46 -8.14
N ASP A 188 -11.73 10.58 -9.06
CA ASP A 188 -11.91 10.34 -10.49
C ASP A 188 -11.52 8.91 -10.86
N ALA A 189 -12.45 7.97 -10.63
CA ALA A 189 -12.20 6.55 -10.88
C ALA A 189 -12.05 6.21 -12.37
N GLU A 190 -12.66 6.97 -13.28
CA GLU A 190 -12.53 6.76 -14.72
C GLU A 190 -11.13 7.11 -15.22
N ARG A 191 -10.61 8.30 -14.85
CA ARG A 191 -9.22 8.65 -15.18
C ARG A 191 -8.22 7.76 -14.47
N ALA A 192 -8.51 7.34 -13.25
CA ALA A 192 -7.69 6.38 -12.53
C ALA A 192 -7.58 5.05 -13.26
N LEU A 193 -8.69 4.54 -13.79
CA LEU A 193 -8.71 3.33 -14.59
C LEU A 193 -8.00 3.53 -15.94
N GLY A 194 -8.28 4.64 -16.63
CA GLY A 194 -7.66 4.97 -17.91
C GLY A 194 -6.12 5.11 -17.83
N ALA A 195 -5.60 5.60 -16.71
CA ALA A 195 -4.17 5.64 -16.46
C ALA A 195 -3.51 4.25 -16.42
N LEU A 196 -4.27 3.17 -16.16
CA LEU A 196 -3.77 1.80 -16.14
C LEU A 196 -3.88 1.09 -17.50
N ASP A 197 -4.68 1.61 -18.43
CA ASP A 197 -4.93 0.93 -19.72
C ASP A 197 -3.66 0.86 -20.60
N GLY A 198 -2.72 1.79 -20.40
CA GLY A 198 -1.40 1.78 -21.06
C GLY A 198 -0.46 0.65 -20.60
N LEU A 199 -0.72 0.02 -19.46
CA LEU A 199 0.10 -1.09 -18.95
C LEU A 199 -0.16 -2.43 -19.66
N GLY A 200 -0.91 -2.37 -20.76
CA GLY A 200 -1.28 -3.50 -21.58
C GLY A 200 -2.42 -4.29 -20.98
N ALA A 201 -3.17 -4.96 -21.86
CA ALA A 201 -4.00 -6.07 -21.44
C ALA A 201 -3.08 -7.12 -20.82
N PHE A 202 -3.00 -7.16 -19.49
CA PHE A 202 -2.30 -8.18 -18.70
C PHE A 202 -2.78 -9.64 -18.98
N GLY A 203 -3.63 -9.84 -19.99
CA GLY A 203 -4.37 -11.06 -20.30
C GLY A 203 -3.86 -11.86 -21.50
N ALA A 204 -2.60 -11.73 -21.92
CA ALA A 204 -2.07 -12.51 -23.06
C ALA A 204 -0.81 -13.34 -22.76
N VAL A 205 -0.54 -13.68 -21.50
CA VAL A 205 0.48 -14.68 -21.13
C VAL A 205 -0.18 -15.98 -20.68
N GLU A 206 -1.23 -16.42 -21.40
CA GLU A 206 -1.80 -17.78 -21.23
C GLU A 206 -1.07 -18.83 -22.10
N GLY A 207 -0.01 -18.46 -22.82
CA GLY A 207 0.68 -19.35 -23.76
C GLY A 207 2.09 -19.83 -23.38
N ALA A 208 2.64 -19.42 -22.24
CA ALA A 208 4.04 -19.70 -21.86
C ALA A 208 4.21 -20.68 -20.70
N SER A 209 3.23 -21.54 -20.43
CA SER A 209 3.38 -22.66 -19.49
C SER A 209 4.17 -23.79 -20.15
N GLY A 210 5.50 -23.73 -20.08
CA GLY A 210 6.36 -24.82 -20.56
C GLY A 210 7.86 -24.69 -20.27
N GLY A 211 8.35 -23.53 -19.84
CA GLY A 211 9.75 -23.36 -19.43
C GLY A 211 9.90 -23.44 -17.91
N SER A 212 10.52 -24.51 -17.42
CA SER A 212 10.88 -24.68 -16.00
C SER A 212 11.55 -23.42 -15.44
N ALA A 213 10.97 -22.83 -14.39
CA ALA A 213 11.49 -21.65 -13.69
C ALA A 213 12.64 -21.97 -12.72
N GLU A 214 13.40 -23.02 -13.00
CA GLU A 214 14.62 -23.39 -12.29
C GLU A 214 15.81 -23.21 -13.24
N SER A 215 16.50 -22.05 -13.20
CA SER A 215 17.89 -21.80 -13.70
C SER A 215 18.12 -20.38 -14.25
N GLY A 216 17.70 -19.32 -13.53
CA GLY A 216 17.89 -17.95 -14.02
C GLY A 216 18.34 -16.90 -12.99
N ALA A 217 18.78 -17.32 -11.80
CA ALA A 217 19.15 -16.38 -10.73
C ALA A 217 20.60 -15.86 -10.79
N ALA A 218 21.38 -16.19 -11.83
CA ALA A 218 22.77 -15.74 -11.95
C ALA A 218 23.06 -15.28 -13.39
N GLY A 219 23.19 -13.97 -13.60
CA GLY A 219 23.80 -13.43 -14.82
C GLY A 219 23.02 -12.31 -15.50
N GLY A 220 22.85 -11.17 -14.84
CA GLY A 220 22.25 -9.97 -15.43
C GLY A 220 22.55 -8.72 -14.60
N ALA A 221 23.84 -8.47 -14.33
CA ALA A 221 24.30 -7.27 -13.62
C ALA A 221 24.23 -6.05 -14.54
N GLY A 222 23.08 -5.36 -14.57
CA GLY A 222 22.93 -4.12 -15.32
C GLY A 222 21.58 -3.45 -15.10
N GLY A 223 21.45 -2.66 -14.03
CA GLY A 223 20.54 -1.49 -14.02
C GLY A 223 19.15 -1.60 -13.39
N GLY A 224 18.80 -2.66 -12.65
CA GLY A 224 17.43 -2.86 -12.11
C GLY A 224 17.31 -3.08 -10.60
N LEU A 225 18.26 -2.59 -9.79
CA LEU A 225 18.47 -3.03 -8.40
C LEU A 225 17.70 -2.26 -7.32
N VAL A 226 16.86 -1.29 -7.70
CA VAL A 226 16.48 -0.23 -6.76
C VAL A 226 15.05 -0.37 -6.24
N LEU A 227 14.20 -1.06 -6.97
CA LEU A 227 12.90 -1.43 -6.45
C LEU A 227 13.00 -2.89 -6.03
N GLY A 228 12.83 -3.17 -4.73
CA GLY A 228 12.87 -4.55 -4.20
C GLY A 228 11.88 -5.50 -4.89
N ALA A 229 11.66 -6.68 -4.30
CA ALA A 229 10.73 -7.71 -4.83
C ALA A 229 9.37 -7.18 -5.33
N VAL A 230 8.93 -6.02 -4.81
CA VAL A 230 7.71 -5.32 -5.23
C VAL A 230 7.83 -4.52 -6.54
N GLY A 231 8.94 -3.84 -6.84
CA GLY A 231 8.99 -2.99 -8.03
C GLY A 231 9.70 -3.59 -9.23
N GLY A 232 9.98 -4.90 -9.17
CA GLY A 232 10.14 -5.68 -10.39
C GLY A 232 8.84 -5.73 -11.23
N PRO A 233 8.91 -6.14 -12.51
CA PRO A 233 7.75 -6.19 -13.40
C PRO A 233 6.57 -7.01 -12.85
N ALA A 234 6.85 -8.10 -12.12
CA ALA A 234 5.83 -8.94 -11.51
C ALA A 234 5.03 -8.19 -10.43
N GLY A 235 5.70 -7.49 -9.51
CA GLY A 235 5.01 -6.74 -8.47
C GLY A 235 4.27 -5.51 -9.01
N MET A 236 4.82 -4.84 -10.04
CA MET A 236 4.10 -3.80 -10.78
C MET A 236 2.79 -4.32 -11.39
N ARG A 237 2.81 -5.52 -11.99
CA ARG A 237 1.61 -6.17 -12.52
C ARG A 237 0.59 -6.46 -11.42
N VAL A 238 1.01 -7.00 -10.28
CA VAL A 238 0.12 -7.31 -9.14
C VAL A 238 -0.63 -6.05 -8.69
N LEU A 239 0.10 -4.97 -8.50
CA LEU A 239 -0.47 -3.73 -8.01
C LEU A 239 -1.36 -3.04 -9.05
N ALA A 240 -1.03 -3.12 -10.34
CA ALA A 240 -1.89 -2.63 -11.41
C ALA A 240 -3.22 -3.39 -11.46
N LEU A 241 -3.19 -4.73 -11.31
CA LEU A 241 -4.39 -5.55 -11.27
C LEU A 241 -5.25 -5.25 -10.04
N LEU A 242 -4.65 -5.04 -8.88
CA LEU A 242 -5.35 -4.63 -7.65
C LEU A 242 -6.03 -3.27 -7.79
N GLN A 243 -5.27 -2.26 -8.24
CA GLN A 243 -5.81 -0.91 -8.46
C GLN A 243 -6.92 -0.93 -9.51
N ARG A 244 -6.76 -1.72 -10.58
CA ARG A 244 -7.79 -1.94 -11.61
C ARG A 244 -9.06 -2.54 -11.01
N ALA A 245 -8.93 -3.59 -10.19
CA ALA A 245 -10.08 -4.22 -9.52
C ALA A 245 -10.84 -3.21 -8.65
N GLU A 246 -10.12 -2.39 -7.89
CA GLU A 246 -10.70 -1.35 -7.03
C GLU A 246 -11.43 -0.28 -7.84
N MET A 247 -10.83 0.23 -8.93
CA MET A 247 -11.47 1.27 -9.76
C MET A 247 -12.71 0.72 -10.47
N LEU A 248 -12.63 -0.51 -11.00
CA LEU A 248 -13.79 -1.18 -11.61
C LEU A 248 -14.92 -1.39 -10.58
N ALA A 249 -14.58 -1.74 -9.33
CA ALA A 249 -15.58 -1.91 -8.28
C ALA A 249 -16.31 -0.60 -7.97
N VAL A 250 -15.57 0.51 -7.90
CA VAL A 250 -16.11 1.85 -7.65
C VAL A 250 -17.00 2.33 -8.79
N LEU A 251 -16.65 2.01 -10.03
CA LEU A 251 -17.44 2.31 -11.22
C LEU A 251 -18.66 1.39 -11.38
N GLY A 252 -18.95 0.52 -10.40
CA GLY A 252 -20.06 -0.45 -10.48
C GLY A 252 -19.82 -1.60 -11.46
N ARG A 253 -18.64 -1.70 -12.08
CA ARG A 253 -18.23 -2.75 -13.03
C ARG A 253 -17.75 -4.00 -12.29
N ARG A 254 -18.62 -4.53 -11.43
CA ARG A 254 -18.26 -5.53 -10.42
C ARG A 254 -17.76 -6.86 -10.98
N GLU A 255 -18.31 -7.35 -12.08
CA GLU A 255 -17.85 -8.61 -12.70
C GLU A 255 -16.40 -8.49 -13.19
N GLU A 256 -16.08 -7.40 -13.89
CA GLU A 256 -14.73 -7.10 -14.35
C GLU A 256 -13.77 -6.86 -13.18
N ALA A 257 -14.24 -6.17 -12.13
CA ALA A 257 -13.49 -6.02 -10.89
C ALA A 257 -13.13 -7.37 -10.27
N GLY A 258 -14.09 -8.30 -10.23
CA GLY A 258 -13.86 -9.67 -9.74
C GLY A 258 -12.81 -10.41 -10.55
N LYS A 259 -12.86 -10.33 -11.89
CA LYS A 259 -11.84 -10.93 -12.78
C LYS A 259 -10.45 -10.34 -12.52
N ALA A 260 -10.35 -9.02 -12.39
CA ALA A 260 -9.09 -8.34 -12.07
C ALA A 260 -8.55 -8.74 -10.68
N ALA A 261 -9.42 -8.92 -9.68
CA ALA A 261 -9.02 -9.37 -8.34
C ALA A 261 -8.49 -10.81 -8.32
N VAL A 262 -9.08 -11.71 -9.11
CA VAL A 262 -8.57 -13.09 -9.30
C VAL A 262 -7.19 -13.06 -9.94
N ALA A 263 -7.02 -12.30 -11.02
CA ALA A 263 -5.72 -12.16 -11.69
C ALA A 263 -4.66 -11.55 -10.77
N ALA A 264 -5.04 -10.57 -9.94
CA ALA A 264 -4.16 -9.99 -8.93
C ALA A 264 -3.71 -11.02 -7.89
N ASP A 265 -4.62 -11.85 -7.38
CA ASP A 265 -4.34 -12.92 -6.41
C ASP A 265 -3.35 -13.93 -7.01
N GLU A 266 -3.59 -14.38 -8.24
CA GLU A 266 -2.70 -15.29 -8.99
C GLU A 266 -1.31 -14.71 -9.23
N ALA A 267 -1.24 -13.46 -9.67
CA ALA A 267 0.02 -12.77 -9.85
C ALA A 267 0.77 -12.59 -8.51
N ALA A 268 0.07 -12.26 -7.42
CA ALA A 268 0.69 -12.01 -6.11
C ALA A 268 1.30 -13.29 -5.52
N MET A 269 0.60 -14.41 -5.66
CA MET A 269 1.11 -15.73 -5.28
C MET A 269 2.34 -16.10 -6.10
N GLY A 270 2.28 -15.95 -7.43
CA GLY A 270 3.41 -16.24 -8.31
C GLY A 270 4.63 -15.36 -8.06
N ALA A 271 4.42 -14.13 -7.60
CA ALA A 271 5.48 -13.19 -7.24
C ALA A 271 6.00 -13.37 -5.79
N GLY A 272 5.40 -14.25 -4.98
CA GLY A 272 5.80 -14.44 -3.57
C GLY A 272 5.57 -13.18 -2.71
N MET A 273 4.48 -12.45 -2.95
CA MET A 273 4.18 -11.18 -2.28
C MET A 273 3.01 -11.35 -1.28
N PRO A 274 3.25 -11.87 -0.06
CA PRO A 274 2.18 -12.26 0.88
C PRO A 274 1.25 -11.11 1.27
N VAL A 275 1.78 -9.90 1.42
CA VAL A 275 0.95 -8.70 1.73
C VAL A 275 0.00 -8.37 0.57
N MET A 276 0.46 -8.48 -0.67
CA MET A 276 -0.39 -8.24 -1.85
C MET A 276 -1.36 -9.39 -2.08
N GLU A 277 -0.95 -10.62 -1.79
CA GLU A 277 -1.84 -11.78 -1.83
C GLU A 277 -2.99 -11.62 -0.84
N ALA A 278 -2.70 -11.20 0.39
CA ALA A 278 -3.72 -10.87 1.38
C ALA A 278 -4.67 -9.77 0.90
N ARG A 279 -4.15 -8.67 0.30
CA ARG A 279 -4.96 -7.61 -0.32
C ARG A 279 -5.87 -8.16 -1.40
N ALA A 280 -5.33 -8.97 -2.30
CA ALA A 280 -6.03 -9.54 -3.43
C ALA A 280 -7.15 -10.48 -2.98
N ARG A 281 -6.90 -11.31 -1.97
CA ARG A 281 -7.91 -12.22 -1.42
C ARG A 281 -9.03 -11.50 -0.69
N TRP A 282 -8.74 -10.45 0.08
CA TRP A 282 -9.77 -9.59 0.67
C TRP A 282 -10.60 -8.87 -0.40
N THR A 283 -9.95 -8.35 -1.44
CA THR A 283 -10.60 -7.70 -2.58
C THR A 283 -11.49 -8.69 -3.35
N ARG A 284 -10.99 -9.90 -3.61
CA ARG A 284 -11.74 -10.99 -4.24
C ARG A 284 -12.97 -11.35 -3.41
N LEU A 285 -12.81 -11.51 -2.09
CA LEU A 285 -13.92 -11.80 -1.17
C LEU A 285 -14.96 -10.68 -1.17
N ALA A 286 -14.53 -9.42 -1.15
CA ALA A 286 -15.42 -8.26 -1.22
C ALA A 286 -16.22 -8.21 -2.52
N LEU A 287 -15.68 -8.76 -3.62
CA LEU A 287 -16.29 -8.72 -4.95
C LEU A 287 -17.07 -9.99 -5.28
N ALA A 288 -16.78 -11.11 -4.64
CA ALA A 288 -17.51 -12.37 -4.77
C ALA A 288 -19.00 -12.18 -4.41
N ARG A 289 -19.91 -12.58 -5.29
CA ARG A 289 -21.35 -12.66 -5.01
C ARG A 289 -21.82 -14.10 -5.15
N PRO A 290 -22.45 -14.71 -4.13
CA PRO A 290 -23.16 -15.97 -4.33
C PRO A 290 -24.35 -15.77 -5.31
N PRO A 291 -24.73 -16.77 -6.14
CA PRO A 291 -24.07 -18.07 -6.31
C PRO A 291 -23.00 -18.12 -7.42
N GLN A 292 -22.76 -17.02 -8.14
CA GLN A 292 -21.99 -16.99 -9.41
C GLN A 292 -20.62 -16.29 -9.30
N GLY A 293 -20.22 -15.86 -8.12
CA GLY A 293 -18.98 -15.11 -7.88
C GLY A 293 -17.74 -15.99 -7.96
N ALA A 294 -16.58 -15.37 -8.20
CA ALA A 294 -15.29 -16.06 -8.17
C ALA A 294 -15.00 -16.54 -6.74
N PRO A 295 -15.17 -17.84 -6.41
CA PRO A 295 -14.97 -18.34 -5.05
C PRO A 295 -13.53 -18.10 -4.62
N LEU A 296 -13.22 -18.05 -3.33
CA LEU A 296 -11.83 -18.07 -2.88
C LEU A 296 -11.11 -19.32 -3.42
N ARG A 297 -9.77 -19.31 -3.49
CA ARG A 297 -9.01 -20.46 -3.97
C ARG A 297 -9.32 -21.73 -3.17
N ALA A 298 -9.27 -22.87 -3.87
CA ALA A 298 -9.32 -24.20 -3.24
C ALA A 298 -8.30 -24.29 -2.09
N GLY A 299 -8.76 -24.70 -0.91
CA GLY A 299 -7.99 -24.66 0.35
C GLY A 299 -8.45 -23.57 1.32
N THR A 300 -9.20 -22.57 0.83
CA THR A 300 -9.95 -21.62 1.68
C THR A 300 -11.37 -22.14 1.83
N GLN A 301 -11.56 -23.26 2.54
CA GLN A 301 -12.92 -23.79 2.71
C GLN A 301 -13.71 -22.87 3.66
N ALA A 302 -14.98 -22.63 3.34
CA ALA A 302 -15.90 -21.97 4.24
C ALA A 302 -16.03 -22.77 5.55
N VAL A 303 -15.41 -22.29 6.64
CA VAL A 303 -15.47 -22.96 7.95
C VAL A 303 -16.50 -22.24 8.82
N LEU A 304 -17.76 -22.67 8.70
CA LEU A 304 -18.78 -22.35 9.68
C LEU A 304 -18.71 -23.39 10.81
N PRO A 305 -18.62 -22.96 12.09
CA PRO A 305 -18.78 -23.89 13.21
C PRO A 305 -20.18 -24.50 13.13
N ARG A 306 -20.31 -25.81 13.40
CA ARG A 306 -21.62 -26.46 13.34
C ARG A 306 -22.50 -25.89 14.46
N ARG A 307 -23.82 -25.78 14.21
CA ARG A 307 -24.79 -25.29 15.19
C ARG A 307 -24.69 -26.03 16.53
N GLU A 308 -24.41 -27.33 16.45
CA GLU A 308 -24.23 -28.28 17.57
C GLU A 308 -22.99 -27.97 18.42
N GLU A 309 -21.98 -27.32 17.86
CA GLU A 309 -20.70 -27.01 18.52
C GLU A 309 -20.75 -25.65 19.27
N GLY A 310 -21.86 -24.92 19.16
CA GLY A 310 -22.03 -23.60 19.77
C GLY A 310 -21.30 -22.51 19.01
N VAL A 311 -21.93 -21.93 17.99
CA VAL A 311 -21.39 -20.85 17.13
C VAL A 311 -20.82 -19.66 17.93
N HIS A 312 -21.35 -19.41 19.13
CA HIS A 312 -20.93 -18.34 20.05
C HIS A 312 -19.65 -18.67 20.86
N LEU A 313 -19.16 -19.91 20.81
CA LEU A 313 -17.99 -20.37 21.56
C LEU A 313 -16.70 -20.36 20.74
N TYR A 314 -16.79 -20.37 19.40
CA TYR A 314 -15.61 -20.34 18.55
C TYR A 314 -15.06 -18.91 18.42
N PRO A 315 -13.81 -18.66 18.83
CA PRO A 315 -13.18 -17.36 18.56
C PRO A 315 -13.15 -17.14 17.06
N TRP A 316 -13.54 -15.94 16.63
CA TRP A 316 -13.35 -15.54 15.24
C TRP A 316 -11.83 -15.50 14.97
N PRO A 317 -11.31 -16.18 13.93
CA PRO A 317 -9.89 -16.26 13.67
C PRO A 317 -9.47 -14.92 13.06
N TRP A 318 -9.08 -14.00 13.92
CA TRP A 318 -8.57 -12.72 13.49
C TRP A 318 -7.09 -12.81 13.21
N VAL A 319 -6.70 -12.01 12.21
CA VAL A 319 -5.32 -11.76 11.87
C VAL A 319 -4.94 -10.44 12.54
N GLY A 320 -3.87 -10.45 13.34
CA GLY A 320 -3.35 -9.25 13.98
C GLY A 320 -2.66 -8.33 12.99
N PHE A 321 -3.45 -7.60 12.18
CA PHE A 321 -2.94 -6.62 11.22
C PHE A 321 -2.32 -5.38 11.89
N ALA A 322 -2.39 -5.24 13.22
CA ALA A 322 -1.84 -4.07 13.92
C ALA A 322 -0.31 -4.02 14.02
N GLN A 323 0.40 -5.04 13.55
CA GLN A 323 1.86 -5.06 13.54
C GLN A 323 2.32 -5.36 12.12
N GLU A 324 3.09 -4.48 11.49
CA GLU A 324 3.58 -4.70 10.11
C GLU A 324 4.54 -5.90 10.03
N GLY A 325 5.29 -6.16 11.10
CA GLY A 325 6.14 -7.36 11.25
C GLY A 325 5.40 -8.61 11.76
N ALA A 326 4.07 -8.56 11.93
CA ALA A 326 3.33 -9.69 12.48
C ALA A 326 3.30 -10.89 11.53
N PRO A 327 2.94 -12.08 12.06
CA PRO A 327 2.91 -13.34 11.31
C PRO A 327 2.11 -13.33 10.01
N TRP A 328 1.28 -12.32 9.73
CA TRP A 328 0.45 -12.23 8.54
C TRP A 328 1.16 -11.80 7.27
N ALA A 329 2.30 -11.16 7.41
CA ALA A 329 3.19 -10.90 6.28
C ALA A 329 4.04 -12.13 5.91
N ARG A 330 3.89 -13.27 6.60
CA ARG A 330 4.67 -14.49 6.33
C ARG A 330 3.97 -15.38 5.29
N PRO A 331 4.72 -16.05 4.39
CA PRO A 331 4.14 -16.90 3.33
C PRO A 331 3.24 -18.05 3.82
N THR A 332 3.42 -18.53 5.04
CA THR A 332 2.74 -19.70 5.61
C THR A 332 1.79 -19.34 6.73
N GLN A 333 0.91 -18.35 6.55
CA GLN A 333 -0.05 -17.98 7.60
C GLN A 333 -1.40 -18.71 7.45
N PRO A 334 -1.66 -19.80 8.21
CA PRO A 334 -2.96 -20.47 8.19
C PRO A 334 -4.09 -19.57 8.69
N GLU A 335 -3.82 -18.62 9.58
CA GLU A 335 -4.82 -17.74 10.18
C GLU A 335 -5.51 -16.83 9.16
N LEU A 336 -4.79 -16.34 8.14
CA LEU A 336 -5.40 -15.53 7.08
C LEU A 336 -6.40 -16.34 6.25
N GLY A 337 -6.02 -17.56 5.86
CA GLY A 337 -6.91 -18.48 5.15
C GLY A 337 -8.15 -18.81 5.99
N MET A 338 -7.97 -19.11 7.27
CA MET A 338 -9.09 -19.37 8.19
C MET A 338 -10.00 -18.15 8.36
N SER A 339 -9.43 -16.94 8.47
CA SER A 339 -10.18 -15.69 8.58
C SER A 339 -11.04 -15.46 7.34
N LEU A 340 -10.42 -15.50 6.16
CA LEU A 340 -11.11 -15.32 4.88
C LEU A 340 -12.20 -16.38 4.67
N GLY A 341 -11.90 -17.65 4.96
CA GLY A 341 -12.88 -18.74 4.87
C GLY A 341 -14.05 -18.57 5.84
N ARG A 342 -13.85 -17.99 7.03
CA ARG A 342 -14.95 -17.69 7.95
C ARG A 342 -15.82 -16.53 7.46
N TRP A 343 -15.21 -15.50 6.88
CA TRP A 343 -15.96 -14.40 6.25
C TRP A 343 -16.74 -14.86 5.02
N GLU A 344 -16.14 -15.68 4.15
CA GLU A 344 -16.82 -16.30 3.01
C GLU A 344 -17.98 -17.19 3.45
N GLY A 345 -17.76 -18.05 4.45
CA GLY A 345 -18.82 -18.87 5.04
C GLY A 345 -19.95 -18.01 5.63
N ALA A 346 -19.63 -16.89 6.27
CA ALA A 346 -20.63 -15.97 6.80
C ALA A 346 -21.45 -15.31 5.68
N LEU A 347 -20.84 -14.95 4.54
CA LEU A 347 -21.58 -14.41 3.39
C LEU A 347 -22.55 -15.45 2.79
N GLY A 348 -22.20 -16.74 2.84
CA GLY A 348 -23.04 -17.84 2.37
C GLY A 348 -24.06 -18.39 3.38
N ALA A 349 -24.00 -17.98 4.65
CA ALA A 349 -24.85 -18.51 5.72
C ALA A 349 -26.30 -18.00 5.64
N SER A 350 -27.23 -18.66 6.34
CA SER A 350 -28.62 -18.18 6.47
C SER A 350 -28.70 -16.84 7.22
N ALA A 351 -29.83 -16.12 7.14
CA ALA A 351 -29.98 -14.81 7.83
C ALA A 351 -29.81 -14.90 9.36
N GLU A 352 -30.36 -15.94 10.00
CA GLU A 352 -30.21 -16.20 11.44
C GLU A 352 -28.73 -16.43 11.80
N GLU A 353 -28.03 -17.26 11.02
CA GLU A 353 -26.61 -17.55 11.23
C GLU A 353 -25.74 -16.33 10.99
N ARG A 354 -26.01 -15.53 9.95
CA ARG A 354 -25.31 -14.26 9.70
C ARG A 354 -25.43 -13.32 10.88
N ARG A 355 -26.62 -13.22 11.49
CA ARG A 355 -26.82 -12.42 12.71
C ARG A 355 -25.95 -12.93 13.86
N ALA A 356 -25.93 -14.23 14.11
CA ALA A 356 -25.08 -14.82 15.14
C ALA A 356 -23.58 -14.59 14.88
N LEU A 357 -23.16 -14.71 13.61
CA LEU A 357 -21.78 -14.49 13.18
C LEU A 357 -21.35 -13.03 13.32
N ARG A 358 -22.24 -12.05 13.06
CA ARG A 358 -22.00 -10.62 13.34
C ARG A 358 -21.70 -10.37 14.83
N PHE A 359 -22.48 -10.94 15.73
CA PHE A 359 -22.20 -10.87 17.17
C PHE A 359 -20.88 -11.56 17.54
N GLY A 360 -20.59 -12.72 16.93
CA GLY A 360 -19.33 -13.44 17.11
C GLY A 360 -18.11 -12.61 16.69
N ALA A 361 -18.20 -11.93 15.56
CA ALA A 361 -17.15 -11.03 15.05
C ALA A 361 -16.87 -9.86 16.01
N LEU A 362 -17.90 -9.31 16.68
CA LEU A 362 -17.72 -8.22 17.65
C LEU A 362 -17.14 -8.68 19.00
N ARG A 363 -17.50 -9.87 19.49
CA ARG A 363 -17.19 -10.31 20.87
C ARG A 363 -15.71 -10.61 21.12
N ARG A 364 -15.01 -11.14 20.13
CA ARG A 364 -13.57 -11.47 20.20
C ARG A 364 -12.89 -10.94 18.96
N ARG A 365 -13.04 -9.63 18.74
CA ARG A 365 -12.54 -8.94 17.55
C ARG A 365 -11.02 -8.79 17.62
N GLY A 366 -10.35 -9.06 16.51
CA GLY A 366 -8.99 -8.61 16.24
C GLY A 366 -9.00 -7.48 15.22
N ASP A 367 -7.84 -7.21 14.67
CA ASP A 367 -7.59 -6.02 13.86
C ASP A 367 -8.32 -6.05 12.51
N ALA A 368 -8.96 -4.95 12.13
CA ALA A 368 -9.32 -4.73 10.72
C ALA A 368 -8.06 -4.80 9.83
N PRO A 369 -8.15 -5.38 8.62
CA PRO A 369 -7.08 -5.31 7.64
C PRO A 369 -6.86 -3.87 7.17
N PRO A 370 -5.67 -3.52 6.65
CA PRO A 370 -5.40 -2.20 6.10
C PRO A 370 -6.30 -1.85 4.90
N TRP A 371 -6.77 -2.86 4.15
CA TRP A 371 -7.65 -2.65 2.99
C TRP A 371 -9.11 -2.44 3.40
N LEU A 372 -9.33 -1.32 4.10
CA LEU A 372 -10.56 -1.03 4.85
C LEU A 372 -11.81 -1.06 3.97
N TRP A 373 -11.75 -0.60 2.72
CA TRP A 373 -12.90 -0.60 1.82
C TRP A 373 -13.41 -2.03 1.56
N ALA A 374 -12.51 -2.99 1.29
CA ALA A 374 -12.87 -4.38 0.99
C ALA A 374 -13.49 -5.03 2.24
N TYR A 375 -12.88 -4.77 3.40
CA TYR A 375 -13.41 -5.20 4.69
C TYR A 375 -14.80 -4.65 4.98
N LEU A 376 -15.05 -3.38 4.69
CA LEU A 376 -16.34 -2.71 4.84
C LEU A 376 -17.39 -3.22 3.84
N VAL A 377 -17.00 -3.58 2.61
CA VAL A 377 -17.91 -4.23 1.66
C VAL A 377 -18.35 -5.58 2.22
N VAL A 378 -17.40 -6.43 2.61
CA VAL A 378 -17.70 -7.75 3.20
C VAL A 378 -18.57 -7.60 4.47
N GLY A 379 -18.21 -6.67 5.35
CA GLY A 379 -18.96 -6.37 6.56
C GLY A 379 -20.40 -5.91 6.28
N GLY A 380 -20.59 -5.06 5.27
CA GLY A 380 -21.91 -4.56 4.88
C GLY A 380 -22.80 -5.64 4.24
N GLU A 381 -22.21 -6.52 3.43
CA GLU A 381 -22.92 -7.63 2.79
C GLU A 381 -23.48 -8.65 3.82
N LEU A 382 -22.88 -8.77 5.02
CA LEU A 382 -23.48 -9.56 6.11
C LEU A 382 -24.87 -9.07 6.55
N LEU A 383 -25.19 -7.80 6.29
CA LEU A 383 -26.50 -7.20 6.51
C LEU A 383 -27.36 -7.22 5.23
N GLU A 384 -26.78 -6.92 4.06
CA GLU A 384 -27.51 -6.66 2.81
C GLU A 384 -27.94 -7.92 2.03
N VAL A 385 -27.27 -9.07 2.18
CA VAL A 385 -27.57 -10.30 1.38
C VAL A 385 -29.00 -10.82 1.61
N ALA A 386 -29.69 -10.39 2.68
CA ALA A 386 -31.09 -10.73 2.91
C ALA A 386 -32.09 -10.01 1.96
N ALA A 387 -31.64 -9.02 1.18
CA ALA A 387 -32.52 -8.08 0.48
C ALA A 387 -32.74 -8.33 -1.02
N ARG A 388 -31.92 -9.17 -1.67
CA ARG A 388 -31.77 -9.16 -3.15
C ARG A 388 -32.18 -10.46 -3.86
N GLY A 389 -32.65 -11.49 -3.13
CA GLY A 389 -33.31 -12.65 -3.73
C GLY A 389 -34.78 -12.33 -3.98
N GLY A 390 -35.19 -12.23 -5.24
CA GLY A 390 -36.49 -11.72 -5.69
C GLY A 390 -37.71 -12.18 -4.89
N GLU A 391 -38.68 -11.27 -4.77
CA GLU A 391 -39.93 -11.41 -4.01
C GLU A 391 -39.80 -11.31 -2.48
N GLY A 392 -39.09 -10.28 -2.04
CA GLY A 392 -39.20 -9.81 -0.67
C GLY A 392 -38.16 -8.74 -0.45
N ARG A 393 -38.60 -7.56 -0.02
CA ARG A 393 -37.73 -6.64 0.73
C ARG A 393 -36.81 -7.46 1.65
N ALA A 394 -35.58 -7.01 1.88
CA ALA A 394 -34.84 -7.38 3.09
C ALA A 394 -35.86 -7.48 4.22
N PRO A 395 -35.96 -8.58 4.99
CA PRO A 395 -36.95 -8.67 6.06
C PRO A 395 -36.85 -7.37 6.84
N ALA A 396 -37.94 -6.58 6.81
CA ALA A 396 -37.91 -5.21 7.28
C ALA A 396 -37.36 -5.21 8.72
N GLY A 397 -36.23 -4.53 8.96
CA GLY A 397 -35.70 -4.36 10.31
C GLY A 397 -34.40 -5.10 10.68
N GLU A 398 -33.58 -5.58 9.75
CA GLU A 398 -32.22 -6.07 10.12
C GLU A 398 -31.28 -4.95 10.61
N GLY A 399 -31.64 -3.69 10.38
CA GLY A 399 -30.91 -2.48 10.81
C GLY A 399 -30.42 -1.64 9.65
N ASP A 400 -29.67 -0.60 9.97
CA ASP A 400 -29.01 0.28 9.01
C ASP A 400 -27.56 -0.17 8.79
N VAL A 401 -27.12 -0.28 7.53
CA VAL A 401 -25.78 -0.76 7.17
C VAL A 401 -24.69 0.15 7.71
N GLU A 402 -24.94 1.45 7.77
CA GLU A 402 -23.97 2.43 8.22
C GLU A 402 -23.81 2.36 9.74
N ILE A 403 -24.91 2.19 10.49
CA ILE A 403 -24.85 1.94 11.95
C ILE A 403 -24.09 0.63 12.25
N TRP A 404 -24.32 -0.42 11.47
CA TRP A 404 -23.59 -1.67 11.61
C TRP A 404 -22.09 -1.50 11.34
N LEU A 405 -21.73 -0.80 10.28
CA LEU A 405 -20.33 -0.59 9.91
C LEU A 405 -19.60 0.32 10.91
N ASP A 406 -20.30 1.28 11.53
CA ASP A 406 -19.75 2.06 12.64
C ASP A 406 -19.48 1.17 13.87
N ALA A 407 -20.41 0.26 14.21
CA ALA A 407 -20.19 -0.71 15.28
C ALA A 407 -19.04 -1.67 14.95
N LEU A 408 -18.94 -2.10 13.69
CA LEU A 408 -17.87 -2.95 13.20
C LEU A 408 -16.52 -2.26 13.33
N LEU A 409 -16.40 -0.95 13.07
CA LEU A 409 -15.13 -0.22 13.14
C LEU A 409 -14.81 0.42 14.48
N ALA A 410 -15.72 0.43 15.45
CA ALA A 410 -15.56 1.18 16.71
C ALA A 410 -14.23 0.92 17.44
N LEU A 411 -13.71 -0.31 17.38
CA LEU A 411 -12.44 -0.68 18.02
C LEU A 411 -11.19 -0.31 17.20
N ASP A 412 -11.32 -0.10 15.89
CA ASP A 412 -10.22 0.34 15.02
C ASP A 412 -10.21 1.85 14.78
N ALA A 413 -11.13 2.60 15.38
CA ALA A 413 -11.24 4.04 15.17
C ALA A 413 -9.94 4.82 15.49
N ARG A 414 -9.02 4.24 16.28
CA ARG A 414 -7.71 4.83 16.59
C ARG A 414 -6.60 4.43 15.61
N ARG A 415 -6.86 3.45 14.73
CA ARG A 415 -5.89 2.91 13.76
C ARG A 415 -5.99 3.60 12.40
N PHE A 416 -7.12 4.26 12.14
CA PHE A 416 -7.40 4.93 10.88
C PHE A 416 -7.72 6.40 11.14
N SER A 417 -7.20 7.29 10.29
CA SER A 417 -7.61 8.69 10.29
C SER A 417 -9.07 8.84 9.88
N LEU A 418 -9.71 9.94 10.28
CA LEU A 418 -11.10 10.19 9.89
C LEU A 418 -11.26 10.31 8.37
N ARG A 419 -10.24 10.84 7.68
CA ARG A 419 -10.20 10.94 6.21
C ARG A 419 -10.12 9.57 5.54
N GLU A 420 -9.27 8.67 6.02
CA GLU A 420 -9.20 7.29 5.50
C GLU A 420 -10.50 6.53 5.72
N MET A 421 -11.10 6.65 6.91
CA MET A 421 -12.40 6.04 7.14
C MET A 421 -13.45 6.60 6.19
N ALA A 422 -13.54 7.93 6.02
CA ALA A 422 -14.51 8.52 5.09
C ALA A 422 -14.29 8.05 3.65
N PHE A 423 -13.04 8.00 3.19
CA PHE A 423 -12.70 7.48 1.86
C PHE A 423 -13.08 6.01 1.71
N ALA A 424 -12.70 5.15 2.65
CA ALA A 424 -13.00 3.72 2.61
C ALA A 424 -14.51 3.45 2.67
N ARG A 425 -15.28 4.23 3.45
CA ARG A 425 -16.74 4.13 3.54
C ARG A 425 -17.42 4.56 2.24
N ALA A 426 -16.94 5.64 1.60
CA ALA A 426 -17.42 6.06 0.28
C ALA A 426 -17.19 4.95 -0.77
N ARG A 427 -15.97 4.41 -0.83
CA ARG A 427 -15.58 3.34 -1.77
C ARG A 427 -16.37 2.06 -1.54
N ALA A 428 -16.57 1.68 -0.28
CA ALA A 428 -17.35 0.50 0.07
C ALA A 428 -18.82 0.67 -0.31
N ALA A 429 -19.42 1.85 -0.08
CA ALA A 429 -20.79 2.13 -0.49
C ALA A 429 -20.94 2.10 -2.03
N GLN A 430 -20.01 2.68 -2.78
CA GLN A 430 -19.97 2.61 -4.25
C GLN A 430 -19.92 1.15 -4.73
N ALA A 431 -19.02 0.34 -4.17
CA ALA A 431 -18.88 -1.08 -4.53
C ALA A 431 -20.12 -1.93 -4.20
N ARG A 432 -20.93 -1.53 -3.20
CA ARG A 432 -22.22 -2.16 -2.86
C ARG A 432 -23.40 -1.64 -3.71
N GLY A 433 -23.21 -0.54 -4.44
CA GLY A 433 -24.24 0.15 -5.22
C GLY A 433 -25.14 1.08 -4.38
N ASP A 434 -24.69 1.52 -3.21
CA ASP A 434 -25.41 2.50 -2.37
C ASP A 434 -24.93 3.91 -2.71
N GLU A 435 -25.54 4.51 -3.73
CA GLU A 435 -25.20 5.84 -4.24
C GLU A 435 -25.39 6.94 -3.19
N LYS A 436 -26.40 6.81 -2.32
CA LYS A 436 -26.71 7.83 -1.30
C LYS A 436 -25.64 7.85 -0.22
N SER A 437 -25.28 6.68 0.34
CA SER A 437 -24.21 6.60 1.34
C SER A 437 -22.86 6.95 0.72
N ALA A 438 -22.62 6.54 -0.53
CA ALA A 438 -21.43 6.90 -1.29
C ALA A 438 -21.25 8.42 -1.39
N ALA A 439 -22.29 9.14 -1.85
CA ALA A 439 -22.25 10.60 -1.97
C ALA A 439 -22.03 11.28 -0.60
N GLY A 440 -22.73 10.82 0.44
CA GLY A 440 -22.59 11.37 1.80
C GLY A 440 -21.18 11.20 2.37
N TRP A 441 -20.57 10.03 2.21
CA TRP A 441 -19.19 9.80 2.66
C TRP A 441 -18.15 10.49 1.79
N GLN A 442 -18.36 10.59 0.48
CA GLN A 442 -17.49 11.34 -0.42
C GLN A 442 -17.46 12.83 -0.03
N GLN A 443 -18.63 13.42 0.25
CA GLN A 443 -18.71 14.80 0.74
C GLN A 443 -17.95 14.99 2.06
N ARG A 444 -18.05 14.03 3.00
CA ARG A 444 -17.28 14.07 4.25
C ARG A 444 -15.77 13.97 4.00
N PHE A 445 -15.35 13.05 3.13
CA PHE A 445 -13.95 12.91 2.75
C PHE A 445 -13.40 14.21 2.16
N GLU A 446 -14.13 14.85 1.26
CA GLU A 446 -13.74 16.13 0.65
C GLU A 446 -13.66 17.27 1.68
N ALA A 447 -14.59 17.32 2.63
CA ALA A 447 -14.57 18.31 3.72
C ALA A 447 -13.36 18.11 4.64
N LEU A 448 -13.08 16.86 5.05
CA LEU A 448 -11.93 16.52 5.88
C LEU A 448 -10.62 16.84 5.16
N ARG A 449 -10.54 16.52 3.86
CA ARG A 449 -9.44 16.90 2.99
C ARG A 449 -9.23 18.41 2.95
N ALA A 450 -10.29 19.19 2.77
CA ALA A 450 -10.18 20.65 2.75
C ALA A 450 -9.66 21.22 4.08
N VAL A 451 -10.06 20.62 5.21
CA VAL A 451 -9.54 20.99 6.53
C VAL A 451 -8.05 20.64 6.69
N ALA A 452 -7.63 19.47 6.22
CA ALA A 452 -6.24 19.04 6.26
C ALA A 452 -5.33 19.86 5.32
N ALA A 453 -5.87 20.34 4.20
CA ALA A 453 -5.15 21.15 3.22
C ALA A 453 -5.00 22.63 3.60
N ASP A 454 -5.79 23.14 4.56
CA ASP A 454 -5.72 24.53 5.03
C ASP A 454 -4.48 24.71 5.94
N PRO A 455 -3.45 25.47 5.53
CA PRO A 455 -2.25 25.67 6.36
C PRO A 455 -2.54 26.25 7.74
N ALA A 456 -3.61 27.05 7.88
CA ALA A 456 -4.01 27.63 9.16
C ALA A 456 -4.66 26.61 10.10
N ARG A 457 -5.14 25.47 9.57
CA ARG A 457 -5.82 24.41 10.34
C ARG A 457 -5.05 23.10 10.35
N ALA A 458 -3.99 22.96 9.54
CA ALA A 458 -3.20 21.75 9.39
C ALA A 458 -2.71 21.19 10.74
N GLU A 459 -2.30 22.05 11.68
CA GLU A 459 -1.87 21.61 13.00
C GLU A 459 -3.01 21.05 13.87
N ILE A 460 -4.19 21.67 13.82
CA ILE A 460 -5.38 21.18 14.54
C ILE A 460 -5.90 19.90 13.89
N ALA A 461 -5.94 19.87 12.56
CA ALA A 461 -6.29 18.69 11.77
C ALA A 461 -5.38 17.51 12.14
N ARG A 462 -4.08 17.74 12.27
CA ARG A 462 -3.08 16.77 12.74
C ARG A 462 -3.40 16.25 14.14
N PHE A 463 -3.65 17.15 15.10
CA PHE A 463 -3.98 16.73 16.48
C PHE A 463 -5.24 15.87 16.53
N LEU A 464 -6.19 16.10 15.64
CA LEU A 464 -7.45 15.37 15.53
C LEU A 464 -7.38 14.11 14.65
N GLY A 465 -6.24 13.84 13.99
CA GLY A 465 -6.08 12.68 13.09
C GLY A 465 -6.93 12.80 11.82
N LEU A 466 -7.01 14.00 11.23
CA LEU A 466 -7.72 14.28 9.98
C LEU A 466 -6.83 14.10 8.73
#